data_AF-A0A535QH04-F1
#
_entry.id   AF-A0A535QH04-F1
#
_cell.length_a   1.000
_cell.length_b   1.000
_cell.length_c   1.000
_cell.angle_alpha   90.00
_cell.angle_beta   90.00
_cell.angle_gamma   90.00
#
_symmetry.space_group_name_H-M   'P 1'
#
loop_
_entity.id
_entity.type
_entity.pdbx_description
1 polymer ?
#
loop_
_entity_poly.entity_id
_entity_poly.type
_entity_poly.pdbx_seq_one_letter_code
_entity_poly.pdbx_strand_id
1 'polypeptide(L)'
;MGQIGYLFNLLFTFPIFNLLMVLDRILGDFGLAIIVLTLIVKLILFPLTMKQLKSMKATQALQPQLSEIKKKYAKDQKAQMEATTFRSMYRIRLTSCQSWQPWQLLYNCVCRSPNPSQE
;
A
#
# COMPACT_ATOMS: atom_id res chain seq x y z
N MET A 1 -26.11 2.40 -0.49
CA MET A 1 -25.31 3.47 -1.14
C MET A 1 -25.67 4.83 -0.51
N GLY A 2 -25.83 4.98 0.80
CA GLY A 2 -24.76 4.96 1.80
C GLY A 2 -24.29 6.40 2.04
N GLN A 3 -24.67 7.03 3.16
CA GLN A 3 -24.33 8.43 3.51
C GLN A 3 -22.81 8.73 3.49
N ILE A 4 -21.99 7.69 3.59
CA ILE A 4 -20.53 7.74 3.46
C ILE A 4 -20.09 8.39 2.13
N GLY A 5 -20.88 8.21 1.06
CA GLY A 5 -20.59 8.83 -0.24
C GLY A 5 -20.69 10.36 -0.22
N TYR A 6 -21.60 10.92 0.57
CA TYR A 6 -21.75 12.38 0.71
C TYR A 6 -20.58 12.99 1.46
N LEU A 7 -20.15 12.34 2.55
CA LEU A 7 -18.96 12.74 3.32
C LEU A 7 -17.69 12.70 2.46
N PHE A 8 -17.50 11.63 1.68
CA PHE A 8 -16.34 11.52 0.79
C PHE A 8 -16.35 12.59 -0.30
N ASN A 9 -17.50 12.88 -0.89
CA ASN A 9 -17.61 13.90 -1.93
C ASN A 9 -17.29 15.31 -1.39
N LEU A 10 -17.76 15.62 -0.18
CA LEU A 10 -17.54 16.90 0.48
C LEU A 10 -16.10 17.06 0.98
N LEU A 11 -15.48 15.98 1.48
CA LEU A 11 -14.12 16.00 2.02
C LEU A 11 -13.03 15.91 0.95
N PHE A 12 -13.23 15.13 -0.12
CA PHE A 12 -12.20 14.87 -1.13
C PHE A 12 -12.54 15.47 -2.50
N THR A 13 -13.73 15.20 -3.06
CA THR A 13 -14.06 15.60 -4.44
C THR A 13 -14.12 17.11 -4.62
N PHE A 14 -14.87 17.82 -3.76
CA PHE A 14 -15.00 19.28 -3.81
C PHE A 14 -13.67 20.05 -3.73
N PRO A 15 -12.80 19.80 -2.73
CA PRO A 15 -11.54 20.54 -2.60
C PRO A 15 -10.55 20.22 -3.73
N ILE A 16 -10.47 18.96 -4.17
CA ILE A 16 -9.60 18.57 -5.30
C ILE A 16 -10.04 19.25 -6.59
N PHE A 17 -11.35 19.28 -6.87
CA PHE A 17 -11.88 19.87 -8.10
C PHE A 17 -11.74 21.40 -8.12
N ASN A 18 -11.97 22.07 -6.98
CA ASN A 18 -11.75 23.52 -6.86
C ASN A 18 -10.27 23.89 -7.06
N LEU A 19 -9.36 23.14 -6.44
CA LEU A 19 -7.93 23.34 -6.61
C LEU A 19 -7.50 23.16 -8.08
N LEU A 20 -8.01 22.13 -8.75
CA LEU A 20 -7.75 21.89 -10.16
C LEU A 20 -8.25 23.05 -11.05
N MET A 21 -9.47 23.55 -10.80
CA MET A 21 -10.05 24.65 -11.57
C MET A 21 -9.26 25.95 -11.42
N VAL A 22 -8.69 26.22 -10.23
CA VAL A 22 -7.81 27.39 -10.02
C VAL A 22 -6.50 27.24 -10.80
N LEU A 23 -5.89 26.06 -10.79
CA LEU A 23 -4.66 25.79 -11.55
C LEU A 23 -4.90 25.87 -13.06
N ASP A 24 -6.02 25.33 -13.54
CA ASP A 24 -6.41 25.38 -14.95
C ASP A 24 -6.64 26.82 -15.44
N ARG A 25 -7.26 27.69 -14.63
CA ARG A 25 -7.42 29.12 -14.96
C ARG A 25 -6.11 29.89 -15.10
N ILE A 26 -5.04 29.45 -14.42
CA ILE A 26 -3.73 30.10 -14.47
C ILE A 26 -2.92 29.60 -15.67
N LEU A 27 -3.02 28.31 -16.00
CA LEU A 27 -2.19 27.64 -16.99
C LEU A 27 -2.86 27.52 -18.37
N GLY A 28 -4.20 27.59 -18.44
CA GLY A 28 -4.99 27.49 -19.68
C GLY A 28 -5.03 26.09 -20.31
N ASP A 29 -4.40 25.09 -19.69
CA ASP A 29 -4.33 23.71 -20.17
C ASP A 29 -4.55 22.72 -19.02
N PHE A 30 -5.58 21.87 -19.18
CA PHE A 30 -5.99 20.87 -18.19
C PHE A 30 -4.90 19.82 -17.91
N GLY A 31 -4.11 19.45 -18.91
CA GLY A 31 -3.04 18.46 -18.76
C GLY A 31 -1.88 19.00 -17.93
N LEU A 32 -1.46 20.25 -18.18
CA LEU A 32 -0.43 20.92 -17.39
C LEU A 32 -0.87 21.14 -15.94
N ALA A 33 -2.15 21.48 -15.71
CA ALA A 33 -2.69 21.63 -14.36
C ALA A 33 -2.55 20.35 -13.51
N ILE A 34 -2.83 19.17 -14.10
CA ILE A 34 -2.70 17.88 -13.41
C ILE A 34 -1.23 17.56 -13.11
N ILE A 35 -0.33 17.75 -14.07
CA ILE A 35 1.09 17.47 -13.88
C ILE A 35 1.65 18.34 -12.73
N VAL A 36 1.36 19.64 -12.74
CA VAL A 36 1.79 20.57 -11.70
C VAL A 36 1.22 20.17 -10.33
N LEU A 37 -0.06 19.82 -10.26
CA LEU A 37 -0.70 19.35 -9.03
C LEU A 37 0.02 18.11 -8.46
N THR A 38 0.34 17.11 -9.28
CA THR A 38 1.04 15.91 -8.82
C THR A 38 2.46 16.20 -8.32
N LEU A 39 3.17 17.14 -8.94
CA LEU A 39 4.50 17.57 -8.48
C LEU A 39 4.41 18.25 -7.12
N ILE A 40 3.46 19.17 -6.92
CA ILE A 40 3.25 19.83 -5.63
C ILE A 40 2.96 18.81 -4.52
N VAL A 41 2.01 17.90 -4.77
CA VAL A 41 1.67 16.85 -3.80
C VAL A 41 2.89 15.98 -3.51
N LYS A 42 3.64 15.57 -4.53
CA LYS A 42 4.83 14.73 -4.35
C LYS A 42 5.94 15.45 -3.59
N LEU A 43 6.12 16.76 -3.77
CA LEU A 43 7.08 17.56 -3.01
C LEU A 43 6.70 17.65 -1.53
N ILE A 44 5.42 17.85 -1.23
CA ILE A 44 4.92 17.89 0.16
C ILE A 44 5.02 16.51 0.82
N LEU A 45 4.74 15.44 0.07
CA LEU A 45 4.77 14.06 0.58
C LEU A 45 6.19 13.45 0.62
N PHE A 46 7.16 14.00 -0.11
CA PHE A 46 8.54 13.51 -0.15
C PHE A 46 9.19 13.26 1.22
N PRO A 47 9.12 14.18 2.22
CA PRO A 47 9.66 13.91 3.56
C PRO A 47 8.96 12.74 4.27
N LEU A 48 7.68 12.50 3.99
CA LEU A 48 6.94 11.36 4.52
C LEU A 48 7.39 10.06 3.85
N THR A 49 7.59 10.08 2.54
CA THR A 49 8.10 8.93 1.78
C THR A 49 9.48 8.49 2.27
N MET A 50 10.37 9.44 2.61
CA MET A 50 11.68 9.10 3.21
C MET A 50 11.55 8.34 4.53
N LYS A 51 10.56 8.70 5.37
CA LYS A 51 10.27 7.97 6.61
C LYS A 51 9.72 6.57 6.33
N GLN A 52 8.82 6.44 5.35
CA GLN A 52 8.30 5.14 4.92
C GLN A 52 9.42 4.22 4.42
N LEU A 53 10.36 4.75 3.62
CA LEU A 53 11.50 3.99 3.09
C LEU A 53 12.45 3.48 4.19
N LYS A 54 12.66 4.24 5.28
CA LYS A 54 13.50 3.81 6.42
C LYS A 54 12.94 2.55 7.09
N SER A 55 11.63 2.51 7.33
CA SER A 55 10.96 1.33 7.91
C SER A 55 11.02 0.13 6.96
N MET A 56 10.87 0.35 5.65
CA MET A 56 11.00 -0.72 4.66
C MET A 56 12.42 -1.29 4.59
N LYS A 57 13.46 -0.44 4.67
CA LYS A 57 14.87 -0.88 4.69
C LYS A 57 15.21 -1.70 5.94
N ALA A 58 14.69 -1.33 7.11
CA ALA A 58 14.86 -2.11 8.33
C ALA A 58 14.28 -3.52 8.19
N THR A 59 13.10 -3.64 7.56
CA THR A 59 12.51 -4.95 7.25
C THR A 59 13.30 -5.71 6.19
N GLN A 60 13.90 -5.03 5.20
CA GLN A 60 14.68 -5.66 4.13
C GLN A 60 16.03 -6.19 4.62
N ALA A 61 16.71 -5.49 5.54
CA ALA A 61 17.95 -5.95 6.15
C ALA A 61 17.78 -7.21 7.01
N LEU A 62 16.57 -7.45 7.53
CA LEU A 62 16.23 -8.65 8.30
C LEU A 62 15.94 -9.88 7.41
N GLN A 63 15.63 -9.68 6.12
CA GLN A 63 15.33 -10.79 5.20
C GLN A 63 16.48 -11.80 5.07
N PRO A 64 17.75 -11.41 4.76
CA PRO A 64 18.84 -12.36 4.58
C PRO A 64 19.24 -13.10 5.86
N GLN A 65 19.01 -12.52 7.04
CA GLN A 65 19.27 -13.21 8.31
C GLN A 65 18.18 -14.25 8.60
N LEU A 66 16.92 -13.95 8.26
CA LEU A 66 15.84 -14.94 8.30
C LEU A 66 16.12 -16.12 7.36
N SER A 67 16.66 -15.78 6.19
CA SER A 67 17.02 -16.71 5.14
C SER A 67 18.09 -17.73 5.58
N GLU A 68 19.15 -17.25 6.23
CA GLU A 68 20.22 -18.11 6.76
C GLU A 68 19.73 -19.00 7.92
N ILE A 69 18.87 -18.46 8.80
CA ILE A 69 18.25 -19.22 9.89
C ILE A 69 17.39 -20.35 9.31
N LYS A 70 16.57 -20.09 8.30
CA LYS A 70 15.74 -21.13 7.69
C LYS A 70 16.57 -22.21 6.98
N LYS A 71 17.70 -21.87 6.35
CA LYS A 71 18.65 -22.87 5.82
C LYS A 71 19.25 -23.74 6.92
N LYS A 72 19.68 -23.14 8.03
CA LYS A 72 20.27 -23.87 9.18
C LYS A 72 19.26 -24.77 9.88
N TYR A 73 17.98 -24.37 9.92
CA TYR A 73 16.89 -25.12 10.56
C TYR A 73 15.95 -25.81 9.55
N ALA A 74 16.42 -26.12 8.34
CA ALA A 74 15.62 -26.69 7.25
C ALA A 74 14.94 -28.03 7.58
N LYS A 75 15.49 -28.80 8.56
CA LYS A 75 14.95 -30.10 9.00
C LYS A 75 13.96 -30.02 10.17
N ASP A 76 13.89 -28.89 10.88
CA ASP A 76 13.04 -28.74 12.06
C ASP A 76 11.88 -27.77 11.75
N GLN A 77 10.71 -28.32 11.42
CA GLN A 77 9.51 -27.53 11.11
C GLN A 77 9.11 -26.60 12.27
N LYS A 78 9.41 -26.97 13.52
CA LYS A 78 9.09 -26.15 14.71
C LYS A 78 9.93 -24.87 14.78
N ALA A 79 11.24 -24.95 14.52
CA ALA A 79 12.14 -23.79 14.54
C ALA A 79 11.86 -22.82 13.37
N GLN A 80 11.46 -23.35 12.21
CA GLN A 80 11.00 -22.54 11.08
C GLN A 80 9.65 -21.84 11.39
N MET A 81 8.73 -22.53 12.07
CA MET A 81 7.50 -21.93 12.56
C MET A 81 7.80 -20.79 13.55
N GLU A 82 8.73 -20.94 14.49
CA GLU A 82 9.05 -19.86 15.44
C GLU A 82 9.68 -18.62 14.76
N ALA A 83 10.59 -18.81 13.80
CA ALA A 83 11.19 -17.70 13.03
C ALA A 83 10.15 -16.94 12.17
N THR A 84 9.16 -17.65 11.62
CA THR A 84 8.05 -17.05 10.87
C THR A 84 6.97 -16.45 11.77
N THR A 85 6.78 -17.03 12.96
CA THR A 85 5.81 -16.56 13.99
C THR A 85 6.30 -15.26 14.62
N PHE A 86 7.60 -15.11 14.89
CA PHE A 86 8.19 -13.85 15.35
C PHE A 86 7.98 -12.71 14.35
N ARG A 87 8.11 -12.98 13.04
CA ARG A 87 7.78 -12.02 11.97
C ARG A 87 6.28 -11.68 11.92
N SER A 88 5.41 -12.60 12.34
CA SER A 88 3.96 -12.43 12.30
C SER A 88 3.39 -11.60 13.45
N MET A 89 4.08 -11.55 14.59
CA MET A 89 3.65 -10.81 15.79
C MET A 89 3.63 -9.28 15.59
N TYR A 90 4.32 -8.75 14.57
CA TYR A 90 4.23 -7.32 14.19
C TYR A 90 3.15 -7.01 13.13
N ARG A 91 2.37 -7.99 12.67
CA ARG A 91 1.19 -7.70 11.84
C ARG A 91 -0.01 -7.40 12.72
N ILE A 92 -0.24 -6.11 12.97
CA ILE A 92 -1.55 -5.61 13.40
C ILE A 92 -2.60 -6.15 12.40
N ARG A 93 -3.54 -6.89 12.96
CA ARG A 93 -4.60 -7.60 12.27
C ARG A 93 -5.67 -6.61 11.80
N LEU A 94 -5.88 -6.50 10.49
CA LEU A 94 -7.21 -6.20 9.95
C LEU A 94 -7.54 -7.26 8.91
N THR A 95 -8.20 -8.30 9.41
CA THR A 95 -9.12 -9.12 8.65
C THR A 95 -10.24 -8.23 8.13
N SER A 96 -10.30 -8.03 6.82
CA SER A 96 -11.55 -7.73 6.13
C SER A 96 -11.52 -8.41 4.77
N CYS A 97 -12.13 -9.60 4.73
CA CYS A 97 -12.70 -10.12 3.50
C CYS A 97 -13.87 -9.17 3.17
N GLN A 98 -13.63 -8.17 2.32
CA GLN A 98 -14.68 -7.27 1.87
C GLN A 98 -15.16 -7.76 0.51
N SER A 99 -16.29 -8.46 0.55
CA SER A 99 -17.07 -8.87 -0.61
C SER A 99 -17.85 -7.67 -1.21
N TRP A 100 -18.19 -7.83 -2.51
CA TRP A 100 -19.19 -7.13 -3.36
C TRP A 100 -18.75 -5.88 -4.18
N GLN A 101 -18.89 -5.74 -5.52
CA GLN A 101 -18.95 -6.54 -6.80
C GLN A 101 -19.56 -5.60 -7.90
N PRO A 102 -19.56 -5.90 -9.24
CA PRO A 102 -20.81 -6.46 -9.81
C PRO A 102 -20.80 -7.33 -11.12
N TRP A 103 -19.74 -7.54 -11.92
CA TRP A 103 -19.87 -8.30 -13.21
C TRP A 103 -18.65 -9.16 -13.59
N GLN A 104 -18.49 -10.34 -12.98
CA GLN A 104 -17.65 -11.42 -13.54
C GLN A 104 -18.22 -12.79 -13.18
N LEU A 105 -18.74 -13.49 -14.18
CA LEU A 105 -18.95 -14.94 -14.13
C LEU A 105 -17.78 -15.74 -14.72
N LEU A 106 -16.68 -15.12 -15.12
CA LEU A 106 -15.53 -15.82 -15.67
C LEU A 106 -14.24 -15.08 -15.32
N TYR A 107 -13.25 -15.85 -14.87
CA TYR A 107 -11.84 -15.50 -14.59
C TYR A 107 -11.44 -15.00 -13.19
N ASN A 108 -11.18 -15.99 -12.33
CA ASN A 108 -10.09 -16.07 -11.35
C ASN A 108 -10.10 -15.13 -10.11
N CYS A 109 -10.42 -15.73 -8.96
CA CYS A 109 -9.98 -15.27 -7.64
C CYS A 109 -8.44 -15.21 -7.58
N VAL A 110 -7.86 -14.01 -7.65
CA VAL A 110 -6.45 -13.81 -7.31
C VAL A 110 -6.32 -13.65 -5.80
N CYS A 111 -6.17 -14.78 -5.11
CA CYS A 111 -5.54 -14.80 -3.80
C CYS A 111 -4.04 -14.56 -4.00
N ARG A 112 -3.57 -13.32 -3.83
CA ARG A 112 -2.11 -13.06 -3.83
C ARG A 112 -1.52 -13.55 -2.52
N SER A 113 -1.03 -14.79 -2.53
CA SER A 113 -0.19 -15.33 -1.46
C SER A 113 1.12 -14.55 -1.38
N PRO A 114 1.61 -14.17 -0.19
CA PRO A 114 2.97 -13.68 -0.04
C PRO A 114 3.97 -14.79 -0.40
N ASN A 115 4.71 -14.57 -1.49
CA ASN A 115 5.73 -15.47 -2.02
C ASN A 115 6.80 -15.81 -0.95
N PRO A 116 7.05 -17.10 -0.65
CA PRO A 116 8.04 -17.53 0.34
C PRO A 116 9.44 -17.82 -0.26
N SER A 117 9.81 -17.26 -1.41
CA SER A 117 11.18 -17.38 -1.94
C SER A 117 12.07 -16.23 -1.49
N GLN A 118 12.69 -16.39 -0.32
CA GLN A 118 14.13 -16.14 -0.14
C GLN A 118 14.49 -16.83 1.17
N GLU A 119 14.93 -18.08 0.99
CA GLU A 119 15.50 -19.06 1.93
C GLU A 119 14.67 -19.40 3.17
#